data_AF-A0A0G0R5M0-F1
#
_entry.id   AF-A0A0G0R5M0-F1
#
_cell.length_a   1.000
_cell.length_b   1.000
_cell.length_c   1.000
_cell.angle_alpha   90.00
_cell.angle_beta   90.00
_cell.angle_gamma   90.00
#
_symmetry.space_group_name_H-M   'P 1'
#
loop_
_entity.id
_entity.type
_entity.pdbx_description
1 polymer ?
#
loop_
_entity_poly.entity_id
_entity_poly.type
_entity_poly.pdbx_seq_one_letter_code
_entity_poly.pdbx_strand_id
1 'polypeptide(L)'
;MHRVGRAWLRLTQAFETGRLKSRVHACKSWRNERKLRDQLYDRLMHVVTDLGIKVHTQQEFEPVKDFYGQVWTPAGQWTGLRQGIRIRGEGDFALLAHEFAHGIDEMLINVKHGAHAELVASCASYLFCIEYFGRGNLAHALHYPTQSWGATVEDFRKLEDYIIDVYRQMTILFAMDSKN
;
A
#
# COMPACT_ATOMS: atom_id res chain seq x y z
N MET A 1 -7.72 -2.41 21.81
CA MET A 1 -7.65 -1.35 20.78
C MET A 1 -6.36 -1.50 19.99
N HIS A 2 -6.48 -2.23 18.88
CA HIS A 2 -5.44 -2.88 18.06
C HIS A 2 -4.52 -1.87 17.36
N ARG A 3 -3.28 -2.25 17.02
CA ARG A 3 -2.25 -1.34 16.45
C ARG A 3 -2.76 -0.52 15.25
N VAL A 4 -3.62 -1.13 14.44
CA VAL A 4 -4.28 -0.52 13.27
C VAL A 4 -5.15 0.69 13.65
N GLY A 5 -5.93 0.63 14.72
CA GLY A 5 -6.77 1.75 15.16
C GLY A 5 -5.95 2.99 15.56
N ARG A 6 -4.74 2.79 16.11
CA ARG A 6 -3.82 3.91 16.38
C ARG A 6 -3.15 4.44 15.11
N ALA A 7 -2.87 3.57 14.14
CA ALA A 7 -2.32 3.99 12.86
C ALA A 7 -3.35 4.76 12.03
N TRP A 8 -4.61 4.33 12.04
CA TRP A 8 -5.72 5.05 11.43
C TRP A 8 -5.87 6.45 12.00
N LEU A 9 -5.94 6.59 13.33
CA LEU A 9 -6.01 7.90 13.98
C LEU A 9 -4.85 8.83 13.58
N ARG A 10 -3.63 8.28 13.47
CA ARG A 10 -2.45 9.07 13.05
C ARG A 10 -2.52 9.47 11.58
N LEU A 11 -3.03 8.59 10.73
CA LEU A 11 -3.23 8.86 9.31
C LEU A 11 -4.27 9.98 9.12
N THR A 12 -5.43 9.86 9.76
CA THR A 12 -6.46 10.90 9.77
C THR A 12 -5.91 12.23 10.24
N GLN A 13 -5.20 12.27 11.37
CA GLN A 13 -4.57 13.49 11.88
C GLN A 13 -3.54 14.07 10.89
N ALA A 14 -2.78 13.23 10.20
CA ALA A 14 -1.79 13.67 9.22
C ALA A 14 -2.47 14.31 7.99
N PHE A 15 -3.56 13.73 7.48
CA PHE A 15 -4.36 14.33 6.41
C PHE A 15 -5.01 15.64 6.85
N GLU A 16 -5.65 15.67 8.01
CA GLU A 16 -6.39 16.84 8.48
C GLU A 16 -5.49 18.04 8.81
N THR A 17 -4.26 17.79 9.26
CA THR A 17 -3.35 18.85 9.70
C THR A 17 -2.20 19.13 8.75
N GLY A 18 -1.98 18.27 7.74
CA GLY A 18 -0.79 18.28 6.89
C GLY A 18 0.52 18.03 7.65
N ARG A 19 0.47 17.62 8.93
CA ARG A 19 1.65 17.46 9.79
C ARG A 19 1.96 15.98 10.04
N LEU A 20 3.16 15.58 9.65
CA LEU A 20 3.73 14.30 10.05
C LEU A 20 4.29 14.39 11.47
N LYS A 21 3.53 13.95 12.49
CA LYS A 21 4.10 13.74 13.83
C LYS A 21 4.97 12.48 13.80
N SER A 22 6.29 12.65 13.67
CA SER A 22 7.22 11.52 13.66
C SER A 22 7.46 10.99 15.09
N ARG A 23 7.31 9.66 15.24
CA ARG A 23 8.28 8.72 15.84
C ARG A 23 7.56 7.42 16.24
N VAL A 24 7.80 6.37 15.47
CA VAL A 24 7.79 5.00 16.02
C VAL A 24 9.23 4.51 15.98
N HIS A 25 9.90 4.64 17.12
CA HIS A 25 11.10 3.85 17.36
C HIS A 25 10.68 2.41 17.58
N ALA A 26 11.25 1.50 16.83
CA ALA A 26 11.34 0.12 17.27
C ALA A 26 12.78 -0.35 17.03
N CYS A 27 13.56 -0.33 18.10
CA CYS A 27 14.78 -1.13 18.17
C CYS A 27 14.35 -2.61 18.20
N LYS A 28 14.52 -3.31 17.09
CA LYS A 28 14.68 -4.77 17.05
C LYS A 28 15.82 -5.09 16.10
N SER A 29 16.46 -6.24 16.30
CA SER A 29 17.62 -6.66 15.51
C SER A 29 17.26 -6.70 14.02
N TRP A 30 18.01 -5.95 13.22
CA TRP A 30 17.81 -5.76 11.78
C TRP A 30 17.68 -7.09 11.01
N ARG A 31 18.38 -8.14 11.48
CA ARG A 31 18.35 -9.49 10.88
C ARG A 31 17.01 -10.21 11.07
N ASN A 32 16.37 -10.09 12.23
CA ASN A 32 15.07 -10.72 12.49
C ASN A 32 13.95 -9.97 11.77
N GLU A 33 14.08 -8.65 11.64
CA GLU A 33 13.17 -7.83 10.84
C GLU A 33 13.22 -8.18 9.35
N ARG A 34 14.43 -8.39 8.81
CA ARG A 34 14.61 -8.82 7.42
C ARG A 34 13.97 -10.20 7.14
N LYS A 35 14.24 -11.19 8.00
CA LYS A 35 13.63 -12.53 7.85
C LYS A 35 12.11 -12.50 7.89
N LEU A 36 11.53 -11.75 8.82
CA LEU A 36 10.08 -11.57 8.89
C LEU A 36 9.54 -10.91 7.62
N ARG A 37 10.28 -9.94 7.07
CA ARG A 37 9.89 -9.27 5.83
C ARG A 37 9.90 -10.18 4.63
N ASP A 38 10.96 -10.96 4.46
CA ASP A 38 11.07 -11.88 3.34
C ASP A 38 9.97 -12.96 3.45
N GLN A 39 9.70 -13.51 4.65
CA GLN A 39 8.59 -14.44 4.89
C GLN A 39 7.20 -13.86 4.56
N LEU A 40 6.93 -12.63 4.98
CA LEU A 40 5.66 -11.97 4.70
C LEU A 40 5.52 -11.60 3.23
N TYR A 41 6.64 -11.24 2.57
CA TYR A 41 6.68 -10.98 1.13
C TYR A 41 6.34 -12.25 0.34
N ASP A 42 7.02 -13.36 0.61
CA ASP A 42 6.77 -14.63 -0.08
C ASP A 42 5.32 -15.08 0.10
N ARG A 43 4.78 -14.91 1.31
CA ARG A 43 3.37 -15.19 1.59
C ARG A 43 2.43 -14.29 0.80
N LEU A 44 2.71 -12.99 0.75
CA LEU A 44 1.88 -12.06 -0.02
C LEU A 44 1.94 -12.37 -1.51
N MET A 45 3.11 -12.74 -2.02
CA MET A 45 3.28 -13.23 -3.39
C MET A 45 2.37 -14.42 -3.66
N HIS A 46 2.34 -15.43 -2.78
CA HIS A 46 1.45 -16.59 -2.91
C HIS A 46 -0.02 -16.18 -2.98
N VAL A 47 -0.49 -15.35 -2.04
CA VAL A 47 -1.89 -14.86 -2.03
C VAL A 47 -2.23 -14.13 -3.32
N VAL A 48 -1.35 -13.25 -3.80
CA VAL A 48 -1.54 -12.52 -5.05
C VAL A 48 -1.61 -13.48 -6.23
N THR A 49 -0.72 -14.47 -6.30
CA THR A 49 -0.72 -15.47 -7.39
C THR A 49 -1.92 -16.41 -7.37
N ASP A 50 -2.43 -16.77 -6.19
CA ASP A 50 -3.62 -17.61 -6.03
C ASP A 50 -4.90 -16.92 -6.52
N LEU A 51 -4.92 -15.59 -6.48
CA LEU A 51 -5.96 -14.77 -7.09
C LEU A 51 -5.81 -14.65 -8.62
N GLY A 52 -4.84 -15.33 -9.23
CA GLY A 52 -4.55 -15.29 -10.65
C GLY A 52 -3.80 -14.03 -11.10
N ILE A 53 -3.32 -13.20 -10.17
CA ILE A 53 -2.54 -11.99 -10.48
C ILE A 53 -1.07 -12.39 -10.68
N LYS A 54 -0.51 -12.05 -11.83
CA LYS A 54 0.92 -12.24 -12.10
C LYS A 54 1.74 -11.14 -11.45
N VAL A 55 2.91 -11.47 -10.92
CA VAL A 55 3.88 -10.49 -10.42
C VAL A 55 5.17 -10.61 -11.24
N HIS A 56 5.61 -9.51 -11.81
CA HIS A 56 6.77 -9.43 -12.69
C HIS A 56 7.84 -8.51 -12.11
N THR A 57 9.09 -8.95 -12.13
CA THR A 57 10.23 -8.08 -11.83
C THR A 57 10.58 -7.26 -13.07
N GLN A 58 10.60 -5.94 -12.96
CA GLN A 58 10.93 -5.00 -14.04
C GLN A 58 12.10 -4.11 -13.60
N GLN A 59 13.18 -4.07 -14.39
CA GLN A 59 14.37 -3.29 -14.05
C GLN A 59 14.19 -1.79 -14.35
N GLU A 60 13.59 -1.47 -15.48
CA GLU A 60 13.43 -0.10 -15.96
C GLU A 60 11.95 0.26 -16.04
N PHE A 61 11.54 1.37 -15.45
CA PHE A 61 10.19 1.92 -15.57
C PHE A 61 10.26 3.23 -16.35
N GLU A 62 9.27 3.46 -17.20
CA GLU A 62 9.12 4.74 -17.88
C GLU A 62 8.89 5.85 -16.85
N PRO A 63 9.61 6.98 -16.93
CA PRO A 63 9.36 8.12 -16.07
C PRO A 63 7.95 8.68 -16.27
N VAL A 64 7.31 9.06 -15.17
CA VAL A 64 6.00 9.68 -15.16
C VAL A 64 6.10 11.10 -14.61
N LYS A 65 5.12 11.94 -14.94
CA LYS A 65 4.98 13.27 -14.35
C LYS A 65 4.03 13.20 -13.17
N ASP A 66 4.43 13.80 -12.06
CA ASP A 66 3.53 14.03 -10.94
C ASP A 66 2.51 15.14 -11.25
N PHE A 67 1.59 15.38 -10.30
CA PHE A 67 0.56 16.41 -10.38
C PHE A 67 1.11 17.82 -10.62
N TYR A 68 2.33 18.12 -10.16
CA TYR A 68 3.00 19.41 -10.33
C TYR A 68 3.92 19.44 -11.58
N GLY A 69 3.92 18.38 -12.39
CA GLY A 69 4.72 18.26 -13.59
C GLY A 69 6.18 17.84 -13.37
N GLN A 70 6.57 17.49 -12.14
CA GLN A 70 7.91 16.96 -11.85
C GLN A 70 8.02 15.51 -12.32
N VAL A 71 9.15 15.19 -12.95
CA VAL A 71 9.41 13.84 -13.45
C VAL A 71 9.98 12.98 -12.34
N TRP A 72 9.41 11.78 -12.18
CA TRP A 72 9.92 10.76 -11.28
C TRP A 72 9.73 9.37 -11.89
N THR A 73 10.38 8.36 -11.31
CA THR A 73 10.32 6.99 -11.82
C THR A 73 9.64 6.07 -10.82
N PRO A 74 8.61 5.32 -11.22
CA PRO A 74 7.92 4.41 -10.33
C PRO A 74 8.79 3.22 -9.92
N ALA A 75 8.53 2.74 -8.71
CA ALA A 75 9.13 1.52 -8.18
C ALA A 75 8.22 0.30 -8.40
N GLY A 76 6.91 0.51 -8.57
CA GLY A 76 5.93 -0.53 -8.87
C GLY A 76 4.81 0.00 -9.75
N GLN A 77 4.05 -0.90 -10.35
CA GLN A 77 2.91 -0.58 -11.18
C GLN A 77 1.89 -1.73 -11.23
N TRP A 78 0.66 -1.43 -10.85
CA TRP A 78 -0.53 -2.20 -11.19
C TRP A 78 -0.92 -1.98 -12.64
N THR A 79 -1.01 -3.06 -13.42
CA THR A 79 -1.31 -3.01 -14.86
C THR A 79 -2.65 -3.67 -15.24
N GLY A 80 -3.51 -3.87 -14.24
CA GLY A 80 -4.82 -4.50 -14.39
C GLY A 80 -4.79 -6.02 -14.26
N LEU A 81 -5.94 -6.64 -14.01
CA LEU A 81 -6.03 -8.07 -13.67
C LEU A 81 -5.35 -9.02 -14.68
N ARG A 82 -5.38 -8.66 -15.97
CA ARG A 82 -4.78 -9.49 -17.04
C ARG A 82 -3.26 -9.40 -17.10
N GLN A 83 -2.68 -8.25 -16.74
CA GLN A 83 -1.25 -7.98 -16.88
C GLN A 83 -0.51 -8.05 -15.54
N GLY A 84 -1.22 -7.84 -14.43
CA GLY A 84 -0.73 -8.04 -13.07
C GLY A 84 0.09 -6.87 -12.53
N ILE A 85 0.99 -7.19 -11.61
CA ILE A 85 1.86 -6.27 -10.88
C ILE A 85 3.26 -6.30 -11.51
N ARG A 86 3.89 -5.12 -11.65
CA ARG A 86 5.30 -4.98 -12.01
C ARG A 86 6.02 -4.28 -10.88
N ILE A 87 7.17 -4.80 -10.44
CA ILE A 87 7.94 -4.23 -9.33
C ILE A 87 9.43 -4.14 -9.65
N ARG A 88 10.08 -3.09 -9.13
CA ARG A 88 11.53 -2.91 -9.19
C ARG A 88 12.17 -3.72 -8.06
N GLY A 89 12.74 -4.85 -8.42
CA GLY A 89 13.40 -5.76 -7.48
C GLY A 89 12.42 -6.57 -6.64
N GLU A 90 12.95 -7.57 -5.94
CA GLU A 90 12.18 -8.50 -5.12
C GLU A 90 12.32 -8.19 -3.62
N GLY A 91 11.32 -8.58 -2.83
CA GLY A 91 11.38 -8.53 -1.36
C GLY A 91 10.90 -7.21 -0.73
N ASP A 92 10.32 -6.29 -1.52
CA ASP A 92 9.64 -5.12 -0.99
C ASP A 92 8.15 -5.39 -0.75
N PHE A 93 7.84 -5.82 0.47
CA PHE A 93 6.45 -6.09 0.87
C PHE A 93 5.58 -4.85 0.85
N ALA A 94 6.10 -3.67 1.21
CA ALA A 94 5.29 -2.46 1.27
C ALA A 94 4.85 -2.06 -0.13
N LEU A 95 5.78 -2.16 -1.10
CA LEU A 95 5.48 -1.96 -2.50
C LEU A 95 4.49 -2.99 -3.04
N LEU A 96 4.70 -4.29 -2.79
CA LEU A 96 3.78 -5.32 -3.23
C LEU A 96 2.38 -5.15 -2.62
N ALA A 97 2.30 -4.76 -1.35
CA ALA A 97 1.02 -4.48 -0.67
C ALA A 97 0.31 -3.26 -1.27
N HIS A 98 1.04 -2.24 -1.70
CA HIS A 98 0.48 -1.09 -2.41
C HIS A 98 -0.14 -1.52 -3.74
N GLU A 99 0.61 -2.24 -4.57
CA GLU A 99 0.11 -2.71 -5.87
C GLU A 99 -1.02 -3.75 -5.73
N PHE A 100 -0.97 -4.57 -4.68
CA PHE A 100 -2.06 -5.48 -4.35
C PHE A 100 -3.35 -4.72 -3.96
N ALA A 101 -3.24 -3.60 -3.25
CA ALA A 101 -4.41 -2.78 -2.92
C ALA A 101 -5.10 -2.23 -4.17
N HIS A 102 -4.35 -1.86 -5.21
CA HIS A 102 -4.93 -1.53 -6.52
C HIS A 102 -5.66 -2.73 -7.16
N GLY A 103 -5.10 -3.93 -7.06
CA GLY A 103 -5.77 -5.15 -7.52
C GLY A 103 -7.08 -5.44 -6.80
N ILE A 104 -7.13 -5.25 -5.48
CA ILE A 104 -8.36 -5.38 -4.68
C ILE A 104 -9.38 -4.30 -5.06
N ASP A 105 -8.96 -3.05 -5.22
CA ASP A 105 -9.82 -1.98 -5.71
C ASP A 105 -10.49 -2.34 -7.06
N GLU A 106 -9.72 -2.93 -7.98
CA GLU A 106 -10.24 -3.41 -9.27
C GLU A 106 -11.25 -4.55 -9.11
N MET A 107 -10.97 -5.53 -8.25
CA MET A 107 -11.85 -6.68 -7.99
C MET A 107 -13.17 -6.30 -7.33
N LEU A 108 -13.20 -5.22 -6.55
CA LEU A 108 -14.41 -4.71 -5.91
C LEU A 108 -15.33 -3.92 -6.88
N ILE A 109 -14.97 -3.83 -8.17
CA ILE A 109 -15.74 -3.18 -9.26
C ILE A 109 -15.99 -1.68 -8.98
N ASN A 110 -15.23 -1.08 -8.06
CA ASN A 110 -15.32 0.33 -7.71
C ASN A 110 -14.04 1.08 -8.12
N VAL A 111 -13.45 0.64 -9.24
CA VAL A 111 -12.12 1.03 -9.73
C VAL A 111 -11.95 2.53 -9.66
N LYS A 112 -11.05 2.97 -8.77
CA LYS A 112 -10.67 4.37 -8.72
C LYS A 112 -9.57 4.62 -9.74
N HIS A 113 -9.41 5.87 -10.14
CA HIS A 113 -8.38 6.29 -11.08
C HIS A 113 -7.62 7.50 -10.54
N GLY A 114 -6.37 7.64 -10.97
CA GLY A 114 -5.49 8.75 -10.59
C GLY A 114 -5.39 8.92 -9.07
N ALA A 115 -5.57 10.15 -8.59
CA ALA A 115 -5.46 10.52 -7.19
C ALA A 115 -6.25 9.64 -6.21
N HIS A 116 -7.47 9.25 -6.58
CA HIS A 116 -8.32 8.43 -5.71
C HIS A 116 -7.81 7.00 -5.59
N ALA A 117 -7.33 6.42 -6.68
CA ALA A 117 -6.74 5.07 -6.67
C ALA A 117 -5.51 5.03 -5.75
N GLU A 118 -4.66 6.03 -5.90
CA GLU A 118 -3.40 6.13 -5.17
C GLU A 118 -3.64 6.45 -3.69
N LEU A 119 -4.67 7.23 -3.39
CA LEU A 119 -5.09 7.48 -2.01
C LEU A 119 -5.55 6.19 -1.33
N VAL A 120 -6.41 5.42 -2.01
CA VAL A 120 -6.91 4.14 -1.50
C VAL A 120 -5.77 3.16 -1.28
N ALA A 121 -4.93 2.95 -2.29
CA ALA A 121 -3.81 2.01 -2.22
C ALA A 121 -2.78 2.40 -1.16
N SER A 122 -2.41 3.68 -1.09
CA SER A 122 -1.44 4.19 -0.11
C SER A 122 -1.91 4.02 1.33
N CYS A 123 -3.19 4.33 1.59
CA CYS A 123 -3.75 4.24 2.94
C CYS A 123 -4.01 2.79 3.36
N ALA A 124 -4.59 1.96 2.49
CA ALA A 124 -4.87 0.56 2.79
C ALA A 124 -3.59 -0.24 3.01
N SER A 125 -2.59 -0.09 2.13
CA SER A 125 -1.29 -0.76 2.27
C SER A 125 -0.52 -0.30 3.50
N TYR A 126 -0.64 0.97 3.91
CA TYR A 126 -0.07 1.47 5.16
C TYR A 126 -0.66 0.75 6.39
N LEU A 127 -1.99 0.62 6.45
CA LEU A 127 -2.67 -0.10 7.55
C LEU A 127 -2.28 -1.59 7.55
N PHE A 128 -2.22 -2.20 6.37
CA PHE A 128 -1.79 -3.59 6.18
C PHE A 128 -0.35 -3.82 6.67
N CYS A 129 0.58 -2.94 6.29
CA CYS A 129 1.96 -2.99 6.78
C CYS A 129 2.03 -2.84 8.31
N ILE A 130 1.24 -1.94 8.90
CA ILE A 130 1.18 -1.80 10.36
C ILE A 130 0.64 -3.07 11.03
N GLU A 131 -0.35 -3.74 10.44
CA GLU A 131 -0.92 -4.97 10.99
C GLU A 131 0.13 -6.08 11.09
N TYR A 132 0.87 -6.34 10.01
CA TYR A 132 1.78 -7.47 9.92
C TYR A 132 3.23 -7.17 10.33
N PHE A 133 3.75 -5.97 10.04
CA PHE A 133 5.09 -5.54 10.48
C PHE A 133 5.11 -4.72 11.77
N GLY A 134 3.98 -4.14 12.18
CA GLY A 134 3.96 -3.13 13.24
C GLY A 134 4.59 -1.80 12.82
N ARG A 135 4.94 -1.62 11.53
CA ARG A 135 5.53 -0.40 10.96
C ARG A 135 4.95 -0.13 9.58
N GLY A 136 4.91 1.15 9.22
CA GLY A 136 4.47 1.61 7.91
C GLY A 136 5.01 3.02 7.67
N ASN A 137 5.18 3.39 6.41
CA ASN A 137 5.69 4.71 6.05
C ASN A 137 4.52 5.71 5.95
N LEU A 138 4.22 6.38 7.07
CA LEU A 138 3.16 7.40 7.12
C LEU A 138 3.44 8.58 6.18
N ALA A 139 4.71 8.92 5.96
CA ALA A 139 5.07 9.99 5.04
C ALA A 139 4.71 9.60 3.60
N HIS A 140 5.03 8.37 3.18
CA HIS A 140 4.62 7.89 1.86
C HIS A 140 3.08 7.85 1.73
N ALA A 141 2.39 7.30 2.74
CA ALA A 141 0.93 7.17 2.74
C ALA A 141 0.17 8.52 2.61
N LEU A 142 0.79 9.62 3.05
CA LEU A 142 0.28 10.97 2.90
C LEU A 142 0.79 11.62 1.60
N HIS A 143 2.11 11.71 1.44
CA HIS A 143 2.73 12.54 0.41
C HIS A 143 2.51 11.99 -0.99
N TYR A 144 2.58 10.68 -1.18
CA TYR A 144 2.45 10.10 -2.50
C TYR A 144 1.08 10.42 -3.13
N PRO A 145 -0.07 10.13 -2.49
CA PRO A 145 -1.35 10.47 -3.09
C PRO A 145 -1.62 11.98 -3.15
N THR A 146 -1.21 12.78 -2.15
CA THR A 146 -1.51 14.22 -2.15
C THR A 146 -0.57 15.05 -3.01
N GLN A 147 0.73 14.78 -2.95
CA GLN A 147 1.74 15.57 -3.66
C GLN A 147 2.01 15.01 -5.05
N SER A 148 2.11 13.69 -5.19
CA SER A 148 2.40 13.11 -6.50
C SER A 148 1.16 13.01 -7.40
N TRP A 149 -0.03 12.89 -6.81
CA TRP A 149 -1.27 12.68 -7.57
C TRP A 149 -2.36 13.72 -7.35
N GLY A 150 -2.21 14.63 -6.37
CA GLY A 150 -3.16 15.72 -6.15
C GLY A 150 -4.41 15.36 -5.33
N ALA A 151 -4.38 14.27 -4.56
CA ALA A 151 -5.48 13.93 -3.65
C ALA A 151 -5.65 15.00 -2.56
N THR A 152 -6.90 15.28 -2.21
CA THR A 152 -7.27 16.28 -1.18
C THR A 152 -7.72 15.65 0.13
N VAL A 153 -7.86 16.47 1.19
CA VAL A 153 -8.44 16.03 2.46
C VAL A 153 -9.92 15.66 2.30
N GLU A 154 -10.64 16.36 1.43
CA GLU A 154 -12.02 16.04 1.08
C GLU A 154 -12.13 14.67 0.39
N ASP A 155 -11.18 14.32 -0.47
CA ASP A 155 -11.13 12.98 -1.09
C ASP A 155 -10.90 11.90 -0.03
N PHE A 156 -9.99 12.15 0.93
CA PHE A 156 -9.74 11.24 2.04
C PHE A 156 -11.01 10.99 2.88
N ARG A 157 -11.73 12.06 3.24
CA ARG A 157 -13.00 11.95 4.00
C ARG A 157 -14.07 11.18 3.24
N LYS A 158 -14.19 11.38 1.93
CA LYS A 158 -15.18 10.67 1.09
C LYS A 158 -14.86 9.19 0.93
N LEU A 159 -13.59 8.81 1.03
CA LEU A 159 -13.11 7.45 0.78
C LEU A 159 -12.73 6.70 2.07
N GLU A 160 -12.98 7.27 3.26
CA GLU A 160 -12.50 6.69 4.52
C GLU A 160 -13.00 5.27 4.77
N ASP A 161 -14.30 5.04 4.62
CA ASP A 161 -14.90 3.71 4.79
C ASP A 161 -14.41 2.74 3.72
N TYR A 162 -14.25 3.25 2.49
CA TYR A 162 -13.78 2.44 1.36
C TYR A 162 -12.31 2.01 1.51
N ILE A 163 -11.45 2.89 2.02
CA ILE A 163 -10.05 2.58 2.37
C ILE A 163 -10.01 1.43 3.38
N ILE A 164 -10.86 1.50 4.41
CA ILE A 164 -10.95 0.46 5.43
C ILE A 164 -11.46 -0.85 4.84
N ASP A 165 -12.40 -0.81 3.92
CA ASP A 165 -12.91 -2.02 3.27
C ASP A 165 -11.86 -2.69 2.37
N VAL A 166 -11.10 -1.92 1.58
CA VAL A 166 -9.96 -2.46 0.79
C VAL A 166 -8.93 -3.10 1.72
N TYR A 167 -8.53 -2.41 2.79
CA TYR A 167 -7.63 -2.95 3.82
C TYR A 167 -8.16 -4.26 4.41
N ARG A 168 -9.45 -4.34 4.76
CA ARG A 168 -10.07 -5.55 5.32
C ARG A 168 -10.02 -6.71 4.33
N GLN A 169 -10.30 -6.48 3.06
CA GLN A 169 -10.23 -7.53 2.04
C GLN A 169 -8.80 -8.07 1.89
N MET A 170 -7.80 -7.17 1.85
CA MET A 170 -6.39 -7.58 1.85
C MET A 170 -6.06 -8.47 3.06
N THR A 171 -6.46 -8.06 4.27
CA THR A 171 -6.24 -8.82 5.52
C THR A 171 -6.95 -10.18 5.52
N ILE A 172 -8.19 -10.26 5.03
CA ILE A 172 -8.94 -11.52 4.94
C ILE A 172 -8.21 -12.50 4.01
N LEU A 173 -7.88 -12.06 2.79
CA LEU A 173 -7.21 -12.89 1.80
C LEU A 173 -5.84 -13.35 2.29
N PHE A 174 -5.08 -12.44 2.89
CA PHE A 174 -3.79 -12.78 3.48
C PHE A 174 -3.95 -13.81 4.60
N ALA A 175 -4.95 -13.67 5.48
CA ALA A 175 -5.18 -14.60 6.60
C ALA A 175 -5.67 -15.99 6.16
N MET A 176 -6.41 -16.09 5.04
CA MET A 176 -6.90 -17.37 4.54
C MET A 176 -5.77 -18.33 4.12
N ASP A 177 -4.69 -17.79 3.59
CA ASP A 177 -3.50 -18.55 3.18
C ASP A 177 -2.79 -19.26 4.35
N SER A 178 -2.90 -18.75 5.60
CA SER A 178 -2.30 -19.43 6.78
C SER A 178 -3.00 -20.70 7.25
N LYS A 179 -3.98 -21.23 6.48
CA LYS A 179 -4.72 -22.45 6.82
C LYS A 179 -4.46 -23.62 5.86
N ASN A 180 -3.62 -23.43 4.84
CA ASN A 180 -3.15 -24.47 3.93
C ASN A 180 -1.64 -24.71 4.13
#